data_AF-Q23247-F1
#
_entry.id   AF-Q23247-F1
#
_cell.length_a   1.000
_cell.length_b   1.000
_cell.length_c   1.000
_cell.angle_alpha   90.00
_cell.angle_beta   90.00
_cell.angle_gamma   90.00
#
_symmetry.space_group_name_H-M   'P 1'
#
loop_
_entity.id
_entity.type
_entity.pdbx_description
1 polymer ?
#
loop_
_entity_poly.entity_id
_entity_poly.type
_entity_poly.pdbx_seq_one_letter_code
_entity_poly.pdbx_strand_id
1 'polypeptide(L)'
;MFVGPHRCFLISLIVYTLTVTTSSARLILEDTTVRSEEDSGPSCPVLADEPVGEVMERICDMCHELSSHSRPNMRVECRADCFTTDAFRECLKLFTPRRHTRHLRQKY
;
A
#
# COMPACT_ATOMS: atom_id res chain seq x y z
N MET A 1 -22.21 5.11 53.24
CA MET A 1 -22.81 6.46 53.19
C MET A 1 -22.50 7.07 51.82
N PHE A 2 -23.54 7.15 50.98
CA PHE A 2 -23.63 7.63 49.57
C PHE A 2 -22.39 7.57 48.65
N VAL A 3 -21.84 6.38 48.42
CA VAL A 3 -20.86 6.13 47.32
C VAL A 3 -21.56 5.71 46.00
N GLY A 4 -22.91 5.74 45.96
CA GLY A 4 -23.72 4.87 45.09
C GLY A 4 -24.00 5.30 43.64
N PRO A 5 -24.42 6.54 43.32
CA PRO A 5 -24.86 6.84 41.94
C PRO A 5 -23.86 7.64 41.10
N HIS A 6 -23.12 8.58 41.69
CA HIS A 6 -22.31 9.53 40.93
C HIS A 6 -21.05 8.91 40.32
N ARG A 7 -20.45 7.92 41.00
CA ARG A 7 -19.28 7.18 40.47
C ARG A 7 -19.66 6.29 39.30
N CYS A 8 -20.83 5.63 39.37
CA CYS A 8 -21.34 4.84 38.25
C CYS A 8 -21.63 5.71 37.03
N PHE A 9 -22.23 6.89 37.21
CA PHE A 9 -22.48 7.83 36.11
C PHE A 9 -21.18 8.30 35.44
N LEU A 10 -20.16 8.65 36.23
CA LEU A 10 -18.85 9.05 35.68
C LEU A 10 -18.17 7.90 34.93
N ILE A 11 -18.21 6.67 35.43
CA ILE A 11 -17.66 5.51 34.74
C ILE A 11 -18.40 5.27 33.41
N SER A 12 -19.73 5.31 33.40
CA SER A 12 -20.52 5.17 32.17
C SER A 12 -20.21 6.26 31.15
N LEU A 13 -20.02 7.51 31.59
CA LEU A 13 -19.67 8.64 30.71
C LEU A 13 -18.25 8.46 30.15
N ILE A 14 -17.28 8.06 30.97
CA ILE A 14 -15.91 7.77 30.51
C ILE A 14 -15.92 6.63 29.49
N VAL A 15 -16.62 5.51 29.77
CA VAL A 15 -16.75 4.39 28.82
C VAL A 15 -17.38 4.84 27.51
N TYR A 16 -18.45 5.65 27.55
CA TYR A 16 -19.07 6.20 26.34
C TYR A 16 -18.07 7.04 25.53
N THR A 17 -17.35 7.98 26.16
CA THR A 17 -16.34 8.79 25.46
C THR A 17 -15.19 7.95 24.90
N LEU A 18 -14.74 6.93 25.61
CA LEU A 18 -13.72 5.99 25.12
C LEU A 18 -14.24 5.19 23.92
N THR A 19 -15.47 4.67 23.96
CA THR A 19 -16.04 3.94 22.82
C THR A 19 -16.21 4.84 21.58
N VAL A 20 -16.71 6.07 21.75
CA VAL A 20 -16.86 7.04 20.66
C VAL A 20 -15.50 7.44 20.06
N THR A 21 -14.51 7.75 20.89
CA THR A 21 -13.15 8.10 20.42
C THR A 21 -12.46 6.92 19.73
N THR A 22 -12.65 5.69 20.20
CA THR A 22 -12.11 4.49 19.52
C THR A 22 -12.79 4.22 18.18
N SER A 23 -14.08 4.54 18.01
CA SER A 23 -14.74 4.44 16.71
C SER A 23 -14.20 5.47 15.70
N SER A 24 -13.94 6.70 16.13
CA SER A 24 -13.31 7.71 15.27
C SER A 24 -11.85 7.38 14.93
N ALA A 25 -11.14 6.61 15.76
CA ALA A 25 -9.75 6.24 15.51
C ALA A 25 -9.56 5.14 14.44
N ARG A 26 -10.64 4.51 13.95
CA ARG A 26 -10.57 3.41 12.96
C ARG A 26 -10.75 3.82 11.50
N LEU A 27 -10.83 5.12 11.21
CA LEU A 27 -11.04 5.64 9.85
C LEU A 27 -9.86 6.49 9.39
N ILE A 28 -8.68 5.87 9.22
CA ILE A 28 -7.61 6.42 8.37
C ILE A 28 -6.93 5.22 7.67
N LEU A 29 -7.70 4.52 6.85
CA LEU A 29 -7.17 3.59 5.85
C LEU A 29 -8.14 3.51 4.67
N GLU A 30 -8.63 4.65 4.21
CA GLU A 30 -9.41 4.77 2.98
C GLU A 30 -8.90 6.02 2.25
N ASP A 31 -8.34 5.78 1.07
CA ASP A 31 -8.18 6.76 0.00
C ASP A 31 -7.11 7.85 0.17
N THR A 32 -5.84 7.48 -0.03
CA THR A 32 -4.85 8.43 -0.58
C THR A 32 -4.54 8.04 -2.03
N THR A 33 -5.58 7.69 -2.80
CA THR A 33 -5.57 7.76 -4.26
C THR A 33 -6.18 9.07 -4.70
N VAL A 34 -5.73 10.19 -4.12
CA VAL A 34 -5.79 11.46 -4.84
C VAL A 34 -4.77 11.34 -5.96
N ARG A 35 -5.25 10.78 -7.08
CA ARG A 35 -4.62 10.90 -8.40
C ARG A 35 -4.27 12.38 -8.53
N SER A 36 -2.98 12.71 -8.47
CA SER A 36 -2.53 13.99 -9.01
C SER A 36 -2.84 13.93 -10.50
N GLU A 37 -4.05 14.36 -10.86
CA GLU A 37 -4.46 14.67 -12.23
C GLU A 37 -3.75 15.95 -12.69
N GLU A 38 -2.44 16.07 -12.47
CA GLU A 38 -1.63 17.22 -12.89
C GLU A 38 -0.18 16.78 -13.11
N ASP A 39 0.05 15.91 -14.09
CA ASP A 39 1.30 15.98 -14.86
C ASP A 39 0.99 15.71 -16.33
N SER A 40 0.96 16.79 -17.10
CA SER A 40 0.91 16.83 -18.56
C SER A 40 2.21 16.30 -19.17
N GLY A 41 2.55 15.06 -18.84
CA GLY A 41 3.60 14.27 -19.47
C GLY A 41 3.07 13.48 -20.68
N PRO A 42 3.94 12.94 -21.55
CA PRO A 42 3.52 12.10 -22.67
C PRO A 42 2.60 10.98 -22.16
N SER A 43 1.38 10.93 -22.69
CA SER A 43 0.35 9.97 -22.30
C SER A 43 0.89 8.54 -22.38
N CYS A 44 1.21 7.93 -21.24
CA CYS A 44 1.63 6.54 -21.19
C CYS A 44 0.42 5.63 -21.46
N PRO A 45 0.42 4.84 -22.56
CA PRO A 45 -0.73 4.03 -22.93
C PRO A 45 -1.07 2.96 -21.89
N VAL A 46 -0.07 2.49 -21.13
CA VAL A 46 -0.27 1.45 -20.11
C VAL A 46 -1.03 1.96 -18.88
N LEU A 47 -0.98 3.27 -18.59
CA LEU A 47 -1.78 3.85 -17.52
C LEU A 47 -3.27 4.01 -17.90
N ALA A 48 -3.60 3.93 -19.20
CA ALA A 48 -4.99 3.94 -19.64
C ALA A 48 -5.74 2.67 -19.19
N ASP A 49 -5.03 1.55 -19.08
CA ASP A 49 -5.51 0.32 -18.48
C ASP A 49 -5.27 0.38 -16.96
N GLU A 50 -6.19 1.03 -16.23
CA GLU A 50 -6.10 1.25 -14.78
C GLU A 50 -5.61 0.04 -13.96
N PRO A 51 -6.14 -1.20 -14.11
CA PRO A 51 -5.66 -2.33 -13.33
C PRO A 51 -4.22 -2.76 -13.68
N VAL A 52 -3.77 -2.53 -14.92
CA VAL A 52 -2.40 -2.84 -15.33
C VAL A 52 -1.44 -1.79 -14.80
N GLY A 53 -1.81 -0.51 -14.94
CA GLY A 53 -1.06 0.63 -14.40
C GLY A 53 -0.84 0.50 -12.89
N GLU A 54 -1.89 0.19 -12.13
CA GLU A 54 -1.80 0.01 -10.67
C GLU A 54 -0.82 -1.11 -10.29
N VAL A 55 -0.86 -2.24 -10.98
CA VAL A 55 0.07 -3.35 -10.75
C VAL A 55 1.51 -2.93 -11.04
N MET A 56 1.74 -2.20 -12.14
CA MET A 56 3.08 -1.70 -12.50
C MET A 56 3.62 -0.70 -11.47
N GLU A 57 2.80 0.24 -11.01
CA GLU A 57 3.19 1.16 -9.94
C GLU A 57 3.54 0.40 -8.67
N ARG A 58 2.72 -0.59 -8.30
CA ARG A 58 2.94 -1.40 -7.10
C ARG A 58 4.24 -2.20 -7.18
N ILE A 59 4.60 -2.73 -8.36
CA ILE A 59 5.88 -3.39 -8.58
C ILE A 59 7.05 -2.43 -8.33
N CYS A 60 6.99 -1.21 -8.86
CA CYS A 60 8.04 -0.21 -8.64
C CYS A 60 8.18 0.19 -7.17
N ASP A 61 7.05 0.32 -6.46
CA ASP A 61 7.03 0.63 -5.05
C ASP A 61 7.70 -0.47 -4.22
N MET A 62 7.27 -1.72 -4.39
CA MET A 62 7.87 -2.85 -3.67
C MET A 62 9.34 -3.04 -4.02
N CYS A 63 9.72 -2.83 -5.28
CA CYS A 63 11.10 -2.91 -5.71
C CYS A 63 11.99 -1.83 -5.08
N HIS A 64 11.48 -0.60 -4.97
CA HIS A 64 12.16 0.47 -4.27
C HIS A 64 12.38 0.13 -2.79
N GLU A 65 11.37 -0.41 -2.09
CA GLU A 65 11.54 -0.80 -0.68
C GLU A 65 12.68 -1.82 -0.51
N LEU A 66 12.78 -2.81 -1.41
CA LEU A 66 13.81 -3.85 -1.37
C LEU A 66 15.21 -3.36 -1.74
N SER A 67 15.31 -2.33 -2.59
CA SER A 67 16.57 -1.86 -3.17
C SER A 67 17.00 -0.46 -2.72
N SER A 68 16.21 0.21 -1.87
CA SER A 68 16.41 1.60 -1.42
C SER A 68 17.83 1.87 -0.90
N HIS A 69 18.44 0.90 -0.23
CA HIS A 69 19.80 0.98 0.30
C HIS A 69 20.89 1.11 -0.79
N SER A 70 20.67 0.56 -1.98
CA SER A 70 21.64 0.56 -3.09
C SER A 70 21.21 1.45 -4.26
N ARG A 71 19.90 1.63 -4.47
CA ARG A 71 19.30 2.42 -5.55
C ARG A 71 18.15 3.28 -5.00
N PRO A 72 18.45 4.44 -4.37
CA PRO A 72 17.42 5.31 -3.78
C PRO A 72 16.45 5.86 -4.83
N ASN A 73 16.88 6.03 -6.08
CA ASN A 73 16.04 6.54 -7.17
C ASN A 73 15.26 5.45 -7.93
N MET A 74 15.28 4.19 -7.45
CA MET A 74 14.67 3.04 -8.14
C MET A 74 13.21 3.30 -8.55
N ARG A 75 12.42 3.97 -7.68
CA ARG A 75 11.01 4.24 -7.96
C ARG A 75 10.82 5.09 -9.23
N VAL A 76 11.63 6.14 -9.39
CA VAL A 76 11.55 7.06 -10.54
C VAL A 76 12.09 6.37 -11.79
N GLU A 77 13.22 5.68 -11.69
CA GLU A 77 13.83 4.93 -12.79
C GLU A 77 12.92 3.80 -13.32
N CYS A 78 12.18 3.16 -12.42
CA CYS A 78 11.23 2.09 -12.75
C CYS A 78 9.99 2.62 -13.51
N ARG A 79 9.49 3.81 -13.17
CA ARG A 79 8.32 4.43 -13.82
C ARG A 79 8.66 5.17 -15.12
N ALA A 80 9.94 5.44 -15.36
CA ALA A 80 10.39 6.16 -16.55
C ALA A 80 9.98 5.46 -17.85
N ASP A 81 9.81 6.25 -18.91
CA ASP A 81 9.46 5.79 -20.27
C ASP A 81 8.31 4.78 -20.31
N CYS A 82 7.26 5.00 -19.51
CA CYS A 82 6.08 4.13 -19.43
C CYS A 82 6.42 2.66 -19.09
N PHE A 83 7.29 2.45 -18.10
CA PHE A 83 7.70 1.12 -17.61
C PHE A 83 8.45 0.26 -18.64
N THR A 84 9.06 0.86 -19.66
CA THR A 84 9.87 0.12 -20.66
C THR A 84 11.32 -0.10 -20.22
N THR A 85 11.75 0.54 -19.13
CA THR A 85 13.14 0.58 -18.68
C THR A 85 13.67 -0.78 -18.20
N ASP A 86 14.99 -0.93 -18.24
CA ASP A 86 15.66 -2.09 -17.64
C ASP A 86 15.43 -2.17 -16.12
N ALA A 87 15.24 -1.04 -15.44
CA ALA A 87 14.90 -0.99 -14.03
C ALA A 87 13.56 -1.69 -13.76
N PHE A 88 12.51 -1.41 -14.56
CA PHE A 88 11.24 -2.11 -14.45
C PHE A 88 11.38 -3.61 -14.70
N ARG A 89 12.14 -4.01 -15.73
CA ARG A 89 12.39 -5.43 -16.04
C ARG A 89 13.15 -6.15 -14.93
N GLU A 90 14.08 -5.47 -14.28
CA GLU A 90 14.79 -5.99 -13.11
C GLU A 90 13.85 -6.17 -11.92
N CYS A 91 13.01 -5.18 -11.63
CA CYS A 91 11.99 -5.26 -10.59
C CYS A 91 11.00 -6.42 -10.83
N LEU A 92 10.54 -6.61 -12.08
CA LEU A 92 9.69 -7.74 -12.45
C LEU A 92 10.32 -9.10 -12.12
N LYS A 93 11.64 -9.26 -12.29
CA LYS A 93 12.33 -10.53 -12.00
C LYS A 93 12.24 -10.92 -10.52
N LEU A 94 12.04 -9.97 -9.61
CA LEU A 94 11.84 -10.25 -8.18
C LEU A 94 10.53 -11.00 -7.92
N PHE A 95 9.50 -10.74 -8.75
CA PHE A 95 8.17 -11.34 -8.61
C PHE A 95 7.95 -12.54 -9.53
N THR A 96 8.83 -12.77 -10.51
CA THR A 96 8.76 -13.98 -11.33
C THR A 96 9.07 -15.23 -10.50
N PRO A 97 8.21 -16.26 -10.50
CA PRO A 97 8.49 -17.52 -9.83
C PRO A 97 9.78 -18.11 -10.41
N ARG A 98 10.84 -18.16 -9.60
CA ARG A 98 12.03 -18.91 -9.99
C ARG A 98 11.60 -20.37 -10.15
N ARG A 99 12.03 -21.02 -11.24
CA ARG A 99 11.81 -22.45 -11.50
C ARG A 99 12.63 -23.34 -10.54
N HIS A 100 12.75 -22.96 -9.28
CA HIS A 100 13.29 -23.81 -8.22
C HIS A 100 12.25 -24.86 -7.86
N THR A 101 12.37 -25.99 -8.56
CA THR A 101 12.29 -27.33 -7.99
C THR A 101 10.99 -27.70 -7.28
N ARG A 102 10.03 -28.26 -8.03
CA ARG A 102 9.46 -29.61 -7.88
C ARG A 102 8.98 -30.13 -6.50
N HIS A 103 8.99 -29.37 -5.40
CA HIS A 103 8.70 -29.88 -4.06
C HIS A 103 7.31 -29.53 -3.50
N LEU A 104 6.46 -28.79 -4.23
CA LEU A 104 5.08 -28.50 -3.78
C LEU A 104 4.00 -29.40 -4.41
N ARG A 105 4.38 -30.46 -5.14
CA ARG A 105 3.44 -31.45 -5.71
C ARG A 105 3.47 -32.79 -4.95
N GLN A 106 3.49 -32.75 -3.62
CA GLN A 106 3.45 -33.95 -2.77
C GLN A 106 2.50 -33.78 -1.58
N LYS A 107 1.26 -33.32 -1.82
CA LYS A 107 0.20 -33.35 -0.80
C LYS A 107 -1.23 -33.17 -1.33
N TYR A 108 -1.61 -33.92 -2.36
CA TYR A 108 -2.99 -34.35 -2.63
C TYR A 108 -2.93 -35.66 -3.42
#